data_AF-A0A9D6NX91-F1
#
_entry.id   AF-A0A9D6NX91-F1
#
_cell.length_a   1.000
_cell.length_b   1.000
_cell.length_c   1.000
_cell.angle_alpha   90.00
_cell.angle_beta   90.00
_cell.angle_gamma   90.00
#
_symmetry.space_group_name_H-M   'P 1'
#
loop_
_entity.id
_entity.type
_entity.pdbx_description
1 polymer ?
#
loop_
_entity_poly.entity_id
_entity_poly.type
_entity_poly.pdbx_seq_one_letter_code
_entity_poly.pdbx_strand_id
1 'polypeptide(L)'
;MTDRALTFLPLAAGVLAGGLWSAVNLWCLSRALRTWLNPQATPRWRQIGWFLVKFPLLYAAVFGLVQLPGISLVGFGIGFFVVIMAAVFIALKSIKPVHSSVSSHGG
;
A
#
# COMPACT_ATOMS: atom_id res chain seq x y z
N MET A 1 27.69 9.34 -23.29
CA MET A 1 27.49 8.48 -22.09
C MET A 1 26.64 9.16 -21.00
N THR A 2 26.07 10.34 -21.25
CA THR A 2 25.28 11.14 -20.29
C THR A 2 23.77 10.93 -20.37
N ASP A 3 23.25 10.39 -21.48
CA ASP A 3 21.80 10.24 -21.68
C ASP A 3 21.14 9.17 -20.79
N ARG A 4 21.88 8.14 -20.38
CA ARG A 4 21.32 7.06 -19.56
C ARG A 4 21.04 7.49 -18.11
N ALA A 5 21.84 8.40 -17.55
CA ALA A 5 21.66 8.85 -16.16
C ALA A 5 20.37 9.68 -15.99
N LEU A 6 19.98 10.45 -17.00
CA LEU A 6 18.76 11.27 -17.00
C LEU A 6 17.47 10.43 -17.06
N THR A 7 17.52 9.21 -17.60
CA THR A 7 16.36 8.30 -17.65
C THR A 7 16.17 7.47 -16.39
N PHE A 8 17.24 7.15 -15.65
CA PHE A 8 17.13 6.36 -14.42
C PHE A 8 16.59 7.16 -13.23
N LEU A 9 16.88 8.46 -13.16
CA LEU A 9 16.42 9.34 -12.10
C LEU A 9 14.88 9.43 -12.00
N PRO A 10 14.14 9.70 -13.09
CA PRO A 10 12.68 9.73 -13.05
C PRO A 10 12.06 8.34 -12.87
N LEU A 11 12.76 7.29 -13.29
CA LEU A 11 12.35 5.91 -13.07
C LEU A 11 12.44 5.54 -11.57
N ALA A 12 13.58 5.81 -10.94
CA ALA A 12 13.80 5.56 -9.51
C ALA A 12 12.86 6.41 -8.64
N ALA A 13 12.68 7.68 -8.99
CA ALA A 13 11.69 8.56 -8.34
C ALA A 13 10.26 8.01 -8.48
N GLY A 14 9.91 7.49 -9.67
CA GLY A 14 8.65 6.78 -9.90
C GLY A 14 8.51 5.56 -9.00
N VAL A 15 9.51 4.67 -8.94
CA VAL A 15 9.46 3.46 -8.10
C VAL A 15 9.27 3.81 -6.62
N LEU A 16 10.01 4.80 -6.11
CA LEU A 16 9.88 5.26 -4.73
C LEU A 16 8.49 5.87 -4.47
N ALA A 17 8.00 6.72 -5.39
CA ALA A 17 6.68 7.32 -5.29
C ALA A 17 5.56 6.27 -5.29
N GLY A 18 5.62 5.30 -6.22
CA GLY A 18 4.64 4.21 -6.33
C GLY A 18 4.67 3.27 -5.14
N GLY A 19 5.86 2.96 -4.63
CA GLY A 19 6.04 2.14 -3.44
C GLY A 19 5.52 2.83 -2.18
N LEU A 20 5.90 4.09 -1.96
CA LEU A 20 5.44 4.88 -0.82
C LEU A 20 3.92 5.06 -0.87
N TRP A 21 3.37 5.36 -2.05
CA TRP A 21 1.94 5.46 -2.27
C TRP A 21 1.19 4.18 -1.91
N SER A 22 1.70 3.03 -2.38
CA SER A 22 1.13 1.72 -2.09
C SER A 22 1.16 1.42 -0.58
N ALA A 23 2.29 1.70 0.09
CA ALA A 23 2.43 1.51 1.53
C ALA A 23 1.43 2.36 2.34
N VAL A 24 1.23 3.63 1.97
CA VAL A 24 0.26 4.50 2.64
C VAL A 24 -1.18 3.98 2.43
N ASN A 25 -1.50 3.48 1.24
CA ASN A 25 -2.81 2.87 0.96
C ASN A 25 -3.04 1.61 1.79
N LEU A 26 -2.06 0.69 1.83
CA LEU A 26 -2.11 -0.52 2.66
C LEU A 26 -2.24 -0.17 4.15
N TRP A 27 -1.52 0.84 4.63
CA TRP A 27 -1.64 1.30 6.00
C TRP A 27 -3.02 1.86 6.30
N CYS A 28 -3.56 2.73 5.43
CA CYS A 28 -4.92 3.27 5.59
C CYS A 28 -5.97 2.15 5.56
N LEU A 29 -5.86 1.22 4.61
CA LEU A 29 -6.76 0.09 4.46
C LEU A 29 -6.73 -0.82 5.69
N SER A 30 -5.54 -1.14 6.22
CA SER A 30 -5.41 -1.96 7.43
C SER A 30 -6.02 -1.28 8.67
N ARG A 31 -5.89 0.05 8.77
CA ARG A 31 -6.48 0.83 9.85
C ARG A 31 -8.00 0.88 9.73
N ALA A 32 -8.52 1.10 8.51
CA ALA A 32 -9.95 1.04 8.22
C ALA A 32 -10.54 -0.35 8.53
N LEU A 33 -9.89 -1.42 8.08
CA LEU A 33 -10.27 -2.80 8.37
C LEU A 33 -10.30 -3.07 9.87
N ARG A 34 -9.26 -2.67 10.62
CA ARG A 34 -9.22 -2.83 12.08
C ARG A 34 -10.36 -2.09 12.78
N THR A 35 -10.69 -0.87 12.34
CA THR A 35 -11.83 -0.13 12.89
C THR A 35 -13.18 -0.72 12.50
N TRP A 36 -13.27 -1.36 11.33
CA TRP A 36 -14.47 -2.07 10.89
C TRP A 36 -14.69 -3.35 11.69
N LEU A 37 -13.61 -4.12 11.92
CA LEU A 37 -13.61 -5.39 12.66
C LEU A 37 -13.73 -5.20 14.18
N ASN A 38 -13.24 -4.09 14.75
CA ASN A 38 -13.27 -3.85 16.19
C ASN A 38 -13.86 -2.47 16.54
N PRO A 39 -15.19 -2.37 16.67
CA PRO A 39 -15.88 -1.08 16.76
C PRO A 39 -15.89 -0.41 18.15
N GLN A 40 -15.09 -0.87 19.10
CA GLN A 40 -15.36 -0.61 20.53
C GLN A 40 -14.77 0.67 21.17
N ALA A 41 -14.14 1.61 20.47
CA ALA A 41 -13.48 2.73 21.19
C ALA A 41 -13.62 4.16 20.63
N THR A 42 -14.30 4.40 19.49
CA THR A 42 -14.36 5.77 18.93
C THR A 42 -15.62 5.97 18.06
N PRO A 43 -16.25 7.16 18.04
CA PRO A 43 -17.39 7.42 17.16
C PRO A 43 -16.99 7.21 15.69
N ARG A 44 -17.53 6.13 15.10
CA ARG A 44 -17.31 5.68 13.72
C ARG A 44 -17.39 6.83 12.69
N TRP A 45 -18.29 7.79 12.91
CA TRP A 45 -18.47 8.95 12.03
C TRP A 45 -17.25 9.86 11.91
N ARG A 46 -16.51 10.07 13.01
CA ARG A 46 -15.34 10.96 13.00
C ARG A 46 -14.15 10.32 12.26
N GLN A 47 -14.05 8.99 12.32
CA GLN A 47 -13.02 8.22 11.61
C GLN A 47 -13.36 8.04 10.12
N ILE A 48 -14.63 7.77 9.80
CA ILE A 48 -15.12 7.71 8.41
C ILE A 48 -14.98 9.07 7.74
N GLY A 49 -15.34 10.16 8.41
CA GLY A 49 -15.13 11.52 7.90
C GLY A 49 -13.66 11.84 7.64
N TRP A 50 -12.77 11.42 8.54
CA TRP A 50 -11.33 11.57 8.32
C TRP A 50 -10.83 10.76 7.14
N PHE A 51 -11.35 9.55 6.93
CA PHE A 51 -11.03 8.72 5.77
C PHE A 51 -11.55 9.38 4.48
N LEU A 52 -12.80 9.81 4.45
CA LEU A 52 -13.44 10.48 3.30
C LEU A 52 -12.77 11.79 2.90
N VAL A 53 -12.12 12.50 3.84
CA VAL A 53 -11.37 13.72 3.51
C VAL A 53 -9.94 13.39 3.12
N LYS A 54 -9.30 12.46 3.83
CA LYS A 54 -7.89 12.16 3.64
C LYS A 54 -7.62 11.31 2.40
N PHE A 55 -8.52 10.39 2.03
CA PHE A 55 -8.39 9.55 0.84
C PHE A 55 -8.38 10.37 -0.46
N PRO A 56 -9.35 11.28 -0.72
CA PRO A 56 -9.32 12.12 -1.91
C PRO A 56 -8.12 13.07 -1.93
N LEU A 57 -7.72 13.64 -0.78
CA LEU A 57 -6.51 14.46 -0.71
C LEU A 57 -5.26 13.68 -1.07
N LEU A 58 -5.15 12.44 -0.58
CA LEU A 58 -4.09 11.52 -0.94
C LEU A 58 -4.09 11.32 -2.46
N TYR A 59 -5.26 10.98 -3.02
CA TYR A 59 -5.38 10.67 -4.45
C TYR A 59 -5.07 11.89 -5.33
N ALA A 60 -5.49 13.08 -4.92
CA ALA A 60 -5.15 14.33 -5.58
C ALA A 60 -3.63 14.60 -5.52
N ALA A 61 -2.99 14.33 -4.38
CA ALA A 61 -1.55 14.50 -4.23
C ALA A 61 -0.78 13.58 -5.19
N VAL A 62 -1.15 12.30 -5.33
CA VAL A 62 -0.49 11.41 -6.28
C VAL A 62 -0.86 11.72 -7.73
N PHE A 63 -2.09 12.13 -8.00
CA PHE A 63 -2.46 12.59 -9.34
C PHE A 63 -1.58 13.76 -9.78
N GLY A 64 -1.37 14.75 -8.90
CA GLY A 64 -0.42 15.84 -9.16
C GLY A 64 1.03 15.36 -9.29
N LEU A 65 1.43 14.41 -8.45
CA LEU A 65 2.79 13.86 -8.45
C LEU A 65 3.12 13.11 -9.76
N VAL A 66 2.14 12.37 -10.29
CA VAL A 66 2.27 11.60 -11.54
C VAL A 66 2.26 12.50 -12.78
N GLN A 67 1.67 13.69 -12.68
CA GLN A 67 1.72 14.69 -13.76
C GLN A 67 3.05 15.47 -13.82
N LEU A 68 3.95 15.27 -12.85
CA LEU A 68 5.26 15.93 -12.88
C LEU A 68 6.16 15.30 -13.95
N PRO A 69 6.81 16.10 -14.81
CA PRO A 69 7.69 15.60 -15.87
C PRO A 69 8.93 14.86 -15.35
N GLY A 70 9.20 14.93 -14.04
CA GLY A 70 10.29 14.21 -13.37
C GLY A 70 9.92 12.84 -12.81
N ILE A 71 8.67 12.38 -12.96
CA ILE A 71 8.23 11.08 -12.46
C ILE A 71 7.80 10.19 -13.61
N SER A 72 8.48 9.05 -13.74
CA SER A 72 8.09 8.03 -14.71
C SER A 72 6.85 7.28 -14.21
N LEU A 73 5.78 7.30 -15.01
CA LEU A 73 4.57 6.49 -14.78
C LEU A 73 4.91 4.98 -14.73
N VAL A 74 5.87 4.54 -15.55
CA VAL A 74 6.35 3.16 -15.57
C VAL A 74 7.04 2.81 -14.25
N GLY A 75 7.91 3.70 -13.75
CA GLY A 75 8.53 3.53 -12.44
C GLY A 75 7.50 3.46 -11.31
N PHE A 76 6.49 4.35 -11.34
CA PHE A 76 5.39 4.35 -10.39
C PHE A 76 4.62 3.02 -10.37
N GLY A 77 4.26 2.50 -11.54
CA GLY A 77 3.59 1.20 -11.66
C GLY A 77 4.43 0.04 -11.08
N ILE A 78 5.74 0.02 -11.36
CA ILE A 78 6.66 -1.00 -10.83
C ILE A 78 6.71 -0.93 -9.30
N GLY A 79 6.91 0.25 -8.72
CA GLY A 79 6.96 0.43 -7.27
C GLY A 79 5.66 0.00 -6.59
N PHE A 80 4.53 0.37 -7.18
CA PHE A 80 3.22 -0.05 -6.69
C PHE A 80 3.05 -1.58 -6.70
N PHE A 81 3.39 -2.22 -7.83
CA PHE A 81 3.23 -3.66 -8.02
C PHE A 81 4.12 -4.48 -7.08
N VAL A 82 5.37 -4.07 -6.89
CA VAL A 82 6.31 -4.75 -5.98
C VAL A 82 5.78 -4.74 -4.54
N VAL A 83 5.28 -3.61 -4.05
CA VAL A 83 4.73 -3.51 -2.70
C VAL A 83 3.48 -4.35 -2.52
N ILE A 84 2.57 -4.35 -3.51
CA ILE A 84 1.37 -5.20 -3.47
C ILE A 84 1.75 -6.68 -3.46
N MET A 85 2.67 -7.11 -4.34
CA MET A 85 3.12 -8.50 -4.38
C MET A 85 3.78 -8.93 -3.08
N ALA A 86 4.62 -8.08 -2.48
CA ALA A 86 5.21 -8.34 -1.18
C ALA A 86 4.13 -8.50 -0.09
N ALA A 87 3.13 -7.60 -0.06
CA ALA A 87 2.03 -7.67 0.90
C ALA A 87 1.20 -8.95 0.74
N VAL A 88 0.87 -9.34 -0.51
CA VAL A 88 0.15 -10.57 -0.81
C VAL A 88 0.97 -11.79 -0.39
N PHE A 89 2.26 -11.83 -0.69
CA PHE A 89 3.14 -12.94 -0.31
C PHE A 89 3.22 -13.11 1.21
N ILE A 90 3.35 -12.00 1.95
CA ILE A 90 3.33 -12.00 3.43
C ILE A 90 1.98 -12.50 3.95
N ALA A 91 0.87 -12.02 3.38
CA ALA A 91 -0.47 -12.45 3.75
C ALA A 91 -0.68 -13.95 3.51
N LEU A 92 -0.28 -14.47 2.34
CA LEU A 92 -0.36 -15.89 2.01
C LEU A 92 0.48 -16.76 2.95
N LYS A 93 1.71 -16.32 3.28
CA LYS A 93 2.56 -17.02 4.24
C LYS A 93 1.93 -17.06 5.64
N SER A 94 1.21 -16.01 6.04
CA SER A 94 0.53 -15.93 7.32
C SER A 94 -0.71 -16.83 7.44
N ILE A 95 -1.27 -17.33 6.34
CA ILE A 95 -2.45 -18.22 6.35
C ILE A 95 -2.06 -19.69 6.55
N LYS A 96 -0.81 -20.08 6.25
CA LYS A 96 -0.35 -21.48 6.37
C LYS A 96 -0.26 -22.11 7.78
N PRO A 97 -0.21 -21.43 8.94
CA PRO A 97 0.07 -22.12 10.21
C PRO A 97 -1.17 -22.75 10.91
N VAL A 98 -2.39 -22.63 10.38
CA VAL A 98 -3.61 -23.05 11.12
C VAL A 98 -3.96 -24.54 10.98
N HIS A 99 -3.40 -25.26 10.01
CA HIS A 99 -3.83 -26.65 9.74
C HIS A 99 -2.99 -27.75 10.43
N SER A 100 -1.93 -27.40 11.17
CA SER A 100 -0.97 -28.39 11.71
C SER A 100 -1.15 -28.74 13.19
N SER A 101 -2.08 -28.12 13.92
CA SER A 101 -2.23 -28.33 15.37
C SER A 101 -3.39 -29.25 15.78
N VAL A 102 -4.13 -29.85 14.85
CA VAL A 102 -5.33 -30.66 15.15
C VAL A 102 -5.10 -32.18 15.07
N SER A 103 -3.93 -32.66 14.63
CA SER A 103 -3.69 -34.10 14.43
C SER A 103 -2.88 -34.81 15.52
N SER A 104 -2.62 -34.21 16.69
CA SER A 104 -1.68 -34.76 17.69
C SER A 104 -2.27 -34.96 19.10
N HIS A 105 -3.58 -35.10 19.25
CA HIS A 105 -4.23 -35.37 20.55
C HIS A 105 -5.26 -36.52 20.50
N GLY A 106 -4.95 -37.56 19.74
CA GLY A 106 -5.71 -38.81 19.72
C GLY A 106 -4.74 -39.99 19.62
N GLY A 107 -4.16 -40.38 20.75
CA GLY A 107 -3.30 -41.55 20.92
C GLY A 107 -3.31 -41.97 22.37
#